data_AF-W2SS08-F1
#
_entry.id   AF-W2SS08-F1
#
_cell.length_a   1.000
_cell.length_b   1.000
_cell.length_c   1.000
_cell.angle_alpha   90.00
_cell.angle_beta   90.00
_cell.angle_gamma   90.00
#
_symmetry.space_group_name_H-M   'P 1'
#
loop_
_entity.id
_entity.type
_entity.pdbx_description
1 polymer ?
#
loop_
_entity_poly.entity_id
_entity_poly.type
_entity_poly.pdbx_seq_one_letter_code
_entity_poly.pdbx_strand_id
1 'polypeptide(L)'
;MNLYTSAGGLFETHVTWEDIEEDMQRELDTAASFGPNKTAKNIGDGRGFMSRIVLIDPDWQQKDKDLPEKFVVKILTQLTLNQFMAEMSKDTDFDSSYINEEYMAALEYQQKRLHNTEVTVYNHIMSLPEGKIPRVKIYYMRKFSESNPVKGYIIMEYKDNIKPVHIYQNVSIEAIKEVLRVKAVLEAKSLKFTEEEKEVFTKKPFSEIFAQFFNGNTAENFVKGFAQFGDGKLADRAERLEKISPDILDFVWADQLADELDFYIFNIKETTVTNE
;
A
#
# COMPACT_ATOMS: atom_id res chain seq x y z
N MET A 1 14.07 -0.87 18.54
CA MET A 1 14.24 -0.53 17.10
C MET A 1 12.86 -0.44 16.48
N ASN A 2 12.62 0.56 15.63
CA ASN A 2 11.30 0.86 15.04
C ASN A 2 11.43 1.22 13.55
N LEU A 3 10.29 1.33 12.85
CA LEU A 3 10.24 1.59 11.41
C LEU A 3 10.48 3.06 10.99
N TYR A 4 10.55 3.99 11.95
CA TYR A 4 10.71 5.43 11.73
C TYR A 4 12.08 5.98 12.12
N THR A 5 13.00 5.11 12.58
CA THR A 5 14.40 5.46 12.85
C THR A 5 15.29 4.88 11.76
N SER A 6 16.17 5.71 11.19
CA SER A 6 17.16 5.31 10.20
C SER A 6 18.11 4.23 10.75
N ALA A 7 18.55 3.34 9.88
CA ALA A 7 19.47 2.24 10.15
C ALA A 7 20.46 2.05 8.97
N GLY A 8 21.39 1.11 9.12
CA GLY A 8 22.49 0.90 8.16
C GLY A 8 22.14 0.10 6.89
N GLY A 9 20.87 -0.26 6.68
CA GLY A 9 20.43 -1.04 5.53
C GLY A 9 20.12 -0.19 4.29
N LEU A 10 19.46 -0.81 3.32
CA LEU A 10 19.05 -0.20 2.06
C LEU A 10 18.17 1.02 2.31
N PHE A 11 18.56 2.18 1.76
CA PHE A 11 17.84 3.45 1.89
C PHE A 11 17.47 3.78 3.35
N GLU A 12 18.44 3.61 4.25
CA GLU A 12 18.33 3.88 5.69
C GLU A 12 17.35 2.96 6.43
N THR A 13 16.90 1.87 5.81
CA THR A 13 16.02 0.89 6.48
C THR A 13 16.84 -0.14 7.28
N HIS A 14 16.15 -1.06 7.97
CA HIS A 14 16.79 -2.19 8.66
C HIS A 14 17.08 -3.38 7.75
N VAL A 15 16.64 -3.34 6.49
CA VAL A 15 16.81 -4.43 5.52
C VAL A 15 18.14 -4.25 4.80
N THR A 16 19.00 -5.25 4.85
CA THR A 16 20.35 -5.19 4.27
C THR A 16 20.44 -5.93 2.94
N TRP A 17 21.60 -5.84 2.28
CA TRP A 17 21.87 -6.60 1.07
C TRP A 17 21.87 -8.11 1.33
N GLU A 18 22.43 -8.52 2.46
CA GLU A 18 22.54 -9.92 2.89
C GLU A 18 21.14 -10.53 3.09
N ASP A 19 20.22 -9.80 3.72
CA ASP A 19 18.84 -10.28 3.88
C ASP A 19 18.19 -10.62 2.52
N ILE A 20 18.38 -9.75 1.52
CA ILE A 20 17.79 -9.91 0.19
C ILE A 20 18.51 -11.01 -0.62
N GLU A 21 19.83 -11.09 -0.51
CA GLU A 21 20.65 -12.09 -1.19
C GLU A 21 20.33 -13.50 -0.70
N GLU A 22 20.34 -13.72 0.63
CA GLU A 22 20.06 -15.03 1.23
C GLU A 22 18.66 -15.54 0.86
N ASP A 23 17.68 -14.64 0.87
CA ASP A 23 16.32 -14.99 0.45
C ASP A 23 16.26 -15.32 -1.05
N MET A 24 16.88 -14.51 -1.91
CA MET A 24 16.87 -14.76 -3.34
C MET A 24 17.63 -16.05 -3.72
N GLN A 25 18.76 -16.32 -3.08
CA GLN A 25 19.52 -17.56 -3.26
C GLN A 25 18.67 -18.78 -2.91
N ARG A 26 18.00 -18.74 -1.76
CA ARG A 26 17.11 -19.81 -1.31
C ARG A 26 15.91 -20.00 -2.24
N GLU A 27 15.20 -18.93 -2.58
CA GLU A 27 13.98 -19.02 -3.39
C GLU A 27 14.24 -19.35 -4.86
N LEU A 28 15.43 -19.04 -5.38
CA LEU A 28 15.86 -19.41 -6.73
C LEU A 28 16.71 -20.69 -6.77
N ASP A 29 16.99 -21.29 -5.61
CA ASP A 29 17.81 -22.49 -5.44
C ASP A 29 19.17 -22.37 -6.15
N THR A 30 19.85 -21.23 -6.00
CA THR A 30 21.07 -20.90 -6.75
C THR A 30 22.26 -20.72 -5.82
N ALA A 31 23.44 -21.11 -6.29
CA ALA A 31 24.71 -20.80 -5.64
C ALA A 31 25.28 -19.42 -6.05
N ALA A 32 24.63 -18.73 -7.00
CA ALA A 32 25.05 -17.41 -7.45
C ALA A 32 24.92 -16.36 -6.34
N SER A 33 25.83 -15.39 -6.32
CA SER A 33 25.84 -14.29 -5.35
C SER A 33 25.74 -12.93 -6.04
N PHE A 34 25.31 -11.92 -5.31
CA PHE A 34 25.33 -10.54 -5.77
C PHE A 34 26.76 -10.04 -5.92
N GLY A 35 27.01 -9.38 -7.04
CA GLY A 35 28.34 -8.92 -7.41
C GLY A 35 28.80 -7.65 -6.70
N PRO A 36 30.05 -7.25 -6.98
CA PRO A 36 30.60 -5.99 -6.47
C PRO A 36 29.96 -4.75 -7.12
N ASN A 37 29.37 -4.87 -8.31
CA ASN A 37 28.73 -3.76 -9.02
C ASN A 37 27.20 -3.74 -8.83
N LYS A 38 26.67 -4.47 -7.84
CA LYS A 38 25.24 -4.44 -7.50
C LYS A 38 24.78 -3.00 -7.24
N THR A 39 23.58 -2.67 -7.68
CA THR A 39 23.00 -1.34 -7.46
C THR A 39 21.58 -1.44 -6.92
N ALA A 40 21.22 -0.46 -6.10
CA ALA A 40 19.86 -0.29 -5.62
C ALA A 40 19.41 1.13 -5.97
N LYS A 41 18.22 1.25 -6.56
CA LYS A 41 17.60 2.54 -6.90
C LYS A 41 16.21 2.61 -6.30
N ASN A 42 15.92 3.64 -5.52
CA ASN A 42 14.56 3.90 -5.09
C ASN A 42 13.75 4.43 -6.28
N ILE A 43 12.78 3.63 -6.73
CA ILE A 43 11.85 3.94 -7.82
C ILE A 43 10.46 4.29 -7.27
N GLY A 44 10.32 4.32 -5.94
CA GLY A 44 9.08 4.65 -5.23
C GLY A 44 8.98 6.10 -4.78
N ASP A 45 9.99 6.94 -4.97
CA ASP A 45 9.90 8.33 -4.50
C ASP A 45 8.72 9.07 -5.14
N GLY A 46 7.92 9.74 -4.29
CA GLY A 46 6.65 10.36 -4.66
C GLY A 46 5.49 9.39 -4.97
N ARG A 47 5.71 8.07 -4.85
CA ARG A 47 4.70 7.03 -5.16
C ARG A 47 4.52 5.97 -4.06
N GLY A 48 5.54 5.74 -3.24
CA GLY A 48 5.60 4.77 -2.16
C GLY A 48 5.38 5.43 -0.81
N PHE A 49 4.15 5.90 -0.54
CA PHE A 49 3.82 6.70 0.64
C PHE A 49 4.37 6.10 1.96
N MET A 50 4.23 4.77 2.15
CA MET A 50 4.64 4.05 3.37
C MET A 50 5.68 2.96 3.11
N SER A 51 6.39 3.04 1.99
CA SER A 51 7.37 2.01 1.62
C SER A 51 8.47 2.59 0.75
N ARG A 52 9.68 2.06 0.88
CA ARG A 52 10.70 2.21 -0.16
C ARG A 52 10.45 1.15 -1.22
N ILE A 53 10.34 1.58 -2.48
CA ILE A 53 10.23 0.65 -3.61
C ILE A 53 11.58 0.66 -4.31
N VAL A 54 12.35 -0.39 -4.09
CA VAL A 54 13.76 -0.45 -4.48
C VAL A 54 13.91 -1.37 -5.69
N LEU A 55 14.38 -0.84 -6.81
CA LEU A 55 14.85 -1.63 -7.93
C LEU A 55 16.27 -2.12 -7.62
N ILE A 56 16.43 -3.44 -7.61
CA ILE A 56 17.71 -4.11 -7.40
C ILE A 56 18.25 -4.59 -8.74
N ASP A 57 19.48 -4.20 -9.02
CA ASP A 57 20.34 -4.83 -10.01
C ASP A 57 21.42 -5.62 -9.24
N PRO A 58 21.29 -6.95 -9.13
CA PRO A 58 22.11 -7.77 -8.25
C PRO A 58 23.53 -7.97 -8.76
N ASP A 59 23.84 -7.69 -10.04
CA ASP A 59 25.13 -8.03 -10.65
C ASP A 59 25.51 -9.50 -10.37
N TRP A 60 24.58 -10.44 -10.60
CA TRP A 60 24.75 -11.86 -10.29
C TRP A 60 26.08 -12.44 -10.79
N GLN A 61 26.87 -13.02 -9.90
CA GLN A 61 28.14 -13.69 -10.15
C GLN A 61 27.99 -15.21 -10.05
N GLN A 62 28.86 -15.95 -10.75
CA GLN A 62 28.91 -17.42 -10.69
C GLN A 62 27.54 -18.07 -11.01
N LYS A 63 26.83 -17.52 -12.00
CA LYS A 63 25.50 -18.00 -12.41
C LYS A 63 25.55 -19.48 -12.76
N ASP A 64 24.69 -20.27 -12.11
CA ASP A 64 24.46 -21.69 -12.35
C ASP A 64 23.17 -21.95 -13.13
N LYS A 65 22.33 -20.93 -13.30
CA LYS A 65 21.06 -20.95 -14.04
C LYS A 65 20.67 -19.56 -14.54
N ASP A 66 19.55 -19.50 -15.26
CA ASP A 66 18.92 -18.23 -15.63
C ASP A 66 18.30 -17.57 -14.39
N LEU A 67 18.81 -16.39 -14.06
CA LEU A 67 18.40 -15.60 -12.89
C LEU A 67 17.82 -14.25 -13.33
N PRO A 68 16.91 -13.64 -12.54
CA PRO A 68 16.34 -12.35 -12.89
C PRO A 68 17.44 -11.28 -12.96
N GLU A 69 17.50 -10.56 -14.08
CA GLU A 69 18.43 -9.44 -14.27
C GLU A 69 18.17 -8.32 -13.28
N LYS A 70 16.89 -8.03 -12.99
CA LYS A 70 16.45 -7.04 -12.03
C LYS A 70 15.20 -7.50 -11.31
N PHE A 71 15.00 -7.01 -10.10
CA PHE A 71 13.79 -7.28 -9.33
C PHE A 71 13.49 -6.09 -8.40
N VAL A 72 12.27 -6.05 -7.87
CA VAL A 72 11.83 -4.99 -6.95
C VAL A 72 11.76 -5.54 -5.54
N VAL A 73 12.24 -4.76 -4.58
CA VAL A 73 12.03 -4.97 -3.15
C VAL A 73 11.16 -3.83 -2.62
N LYS A 74 9.95 -4.15 -2.17
CA LYS A 74 9.11 -3.22 -1.39
C LYS A 74 9.45 -3.39 0.08
N ILE A 75 10.06 -2.37 0.69
CA ILE A 75 10.44 -2.37 2.12
C ILE A 75 9.47 -1.47 2.86
N LEU A 76 8.77 -2.01 3.86
CA LEU A 76 7.88 -1.20 4.69
C LEU A 76 8.71 -0.33 5.65
N THR A 77 8.48 0.98 5.62
CA THR A 77 9.17 1.94 6.50
C THR A 77 8.38 3.24 6.59
N GLN A 78 8.51 3.93 7.71
CA GLN A 78 7.94 5.27 7.92
C GLN A 78 8.87 6.40 7.50
N LEU A 79 10.10 6.09 7.07
CA LEU A 79 11.06 7.11 6.63
C LEU A 79 10.55 7.92 5.43
N THR A 80 9.75 7.31 4.56
CA THR A 80 9.14 8.03 3.42
C THR A 80 8.10 9.05 3.91
N LEU A 81 7.31 8.69 4.93
CA LEU A 81 6.38 9.61 5.56
C LEU A 81 7.13 10.77 6.22
N ASN A 82 8.19 10.49 6.99
CA ASN A 82 9.00 11.53 7.62
C ASN A 82 9.56 12.52 6.60
N GLN A 83 10.05 12.03 5.46
CA GLN A 83 10.53 12.89 4.37
C GLN A 83 9.41 13.75 3.78
N PHE A 84 8.27 13.14 3.45
CA PHE A 84 7.12 13.85 2.91
C PHE A 84 6.63 14.96 3.84
N MET A 85 6.50 14.66 5.14
CA MET A 85 6.05 15.65 6.13
C MET A 85 7.07 16.77 6.33
N ALA A 86 8.36 16.46 6.32
CA ALA A 86 9.44 17.46 6.41
C ALA A 86 9.54 18.34 5.16
N GLU A 87 9.05 17.88 4.00
CA GLU A 87 8.92 18.70 2.80
C GLU A 87 7.68 19.59 2.88
N MET A 88 6.53 19.06 3.29
CA MET A 88 5.31 19.86 3.45
C MET A 88 5.47 21.04 4.42
N SER A 89 6.18 20.84 5.53
CA SER A 89 6.37 21.89 6.55
C SER A 89 7.28 23.04 6.12
N LYS A 90 8.02 22.91 5.01
CA LYS A 90 8.90 23.98 4.50
C LYS A 90 8.13 25.07 3.74
N ASP A 91 7.06 24.69 3.06
CA ASP A 91 6.39 25.53 2.06
C ASP A 91 4.97 25.96 2.48
N THR A 92 4.49 25.51 3.64
CA THR A 92 3.13 25.78 4.13
C THR A 92 3.12 26.03 5.64
N ASP A 93 2.12 26.76 6.15
CA ASP A 93 1.80 26.84 7.60
C ASP A 93 1.24 25.50 8.14
N PHE A 94 1.69 24.38 7.58
CA PHE A 94 1.25 23.05 7.95
C PHE A 94 1.81 22.72 9.33
N ASP A 95 0.91 22.71 10.32
CA ASP A 95 1.23 22.26 11.66
C ASP A 95 1.47 20.75 11.68
N SER A 96 2.74 20.34 11.77
CA SER A 96 3.15 18.95 11.90
C SER A 96 3.32 18.50 13.36
N SER A 97 2.95 19.31 14.34
CA SER A 97 3.19 19.02 15.77
C SER A 97 2.45 17.79 16.29
N TYR A 98 1.35 17.40 15.62
CA TYR A 98 0.60 16.17 15.93
C TYR A 98 1.38 14.90 15.57
N ILE A 99 2.40 14.98 14.72
CA ILE A 99 3.27 13.88 14.33
C ILE A 99 4.37 13.75 15.38
N ASN A 100 3.98 13.19 16.52
CA ASN A 100 4.87 12.92 17.64
C ASN A 100 5.24 11.43 17.69
N GLU A 101 6.07 11.05 18.66
CA GLU A 101 6.52 9.67 18.81
C GLU A 101 5.36 8.69 19.07
N GLU A 102 4.33 9.11 19.80
CA GLU A 102 3.14 8.29 20.07
C GLU A 102 2.36 7.98 18.79
N TYR A 103 2.15 9.00 17.94
CA TYR A 103 1.51 8.84 16.64
C TYR A 103 2.31 7.87 15.75
N MET A 104 3.62 8.02 15.69
CA MET A 104 4.50 7.18 14.87
C MET A 104 4.50 5.72 15.34
N ALA A 105 4.51 5.51 16.66
CA ALA A 105 4.42 4.17 17.26
C ALA A 105 3.04 3.52 17.01
N ALA A 106 1.94 4.27 17.14
CA ALA A 106 0.60 3.77 16.84
C ALA A 106 0.47 3.37 15.37
N LEU A 107 0.98 4.22 14.47
CA LEU A 107 1.00 3.96 13.04
C LEU A 107 1.91 2.76 12.70
N GLU A 108 3.02 2.57 13.40
CA GLU A 108 3.95 1.45 13.20
C GLU A 108 3.26 0.11 13.45
N TYR A 109 2.51 0.02 14.55
CA TYR A 109 1.73 -1.17 14.87
C TYR A 109 0.76 -1.51 13.73
N GLN A 110 0.02 -0.51 13.24
CA GLN A 110 -0.94 -0.70 12.14
C GLN A 110 -0.26 -1.12 10.84
N GLN A 111 0.84 -0.47 10.48
CA GLN A 111 1.59 -0.76 9.26
C GLN A 111 2.14 -2.19 9.25
N LYS A 112 2.71 -2.66 10.37
CA LYS A 112 3.21 -4.04 10.47
C LYS A 112 2.08 -5.06 10.27
N ARG A 113 0.92 -4.80 10.88
CA ARG A 113 -0.28 -5.61 10.70
C ARG A 113 -0.71 -5.62 9.23
N LEU A 114 -0.84 -4.45 8.60
CA LEU A 114 -1.26 -4.32 7.20
C LEU A 114 -0.31 -4.99 6.21
N HIS A 115 1.01 -4.89 6.43
CA HIS A 115 2.00 -5.62 5.63
C HIS A 115 1.86 -7.13 5.79
N ASN A 116 1.66 -7.63 7.01
CA ASN A 116 1.42 -9.06 7.22
C ASN A 116 0.11 -9.53 6.55
N THR A 117 -0.93 -8.69 6.55
CA THR A 117 -2.18 -8.91 5.82
C THR A 117 -1.94 -8.92 4.30
N GLU A 118 -1.15 -7.99 3.77
CA GLU A 118 -0.74 -7.95 2.35
C GLU A 118 -0.03 -9.25 1.95
N VAL A 119 0.88 -9.76 2.77
CA VAL A 119 1.53 -11.07 2.52
C VAL A 119 0.50 -12.21 2.49
N THR A 120 -0.45 -12.23 3.43
CA THR A 120 -1.53 -13.23 3.43
C THR A 120 -2.37 -13.15 2.15
N VAL A 121 -2.73 -11.94 1.70
CA VAL A 121 -3.48 -11.73 0.45
C VAL A 121 -2.67 -12.21 -0.76
N TYR A 122 -1.38 -11.90 -0.84
CA TYR A 122 -0.54 -12.36 -1.95
C TYR A 122 -0.39 -13.88 -1.99
N ASN A 123 -0.29 -14.57 -0.86
CA ASN A 123 -0.30 -16.04 -0.83
C ASN A 123 -1.58 -16.61 -1.47
N HIS A 124 -2.73 -16.02 -1.18
CA HIS A 124 -4.00 -16.40 -1.82
C HIS A 124 -3.99 -16.09 -3.31
N ILE A 125 -3.52 -14.92 -3.71
CA ILE A 125 -3.44 -14.53 -5.12
C ILE A 125 -2.49 -15.47 -5.90
N MET A 126 -1.35 -15.85 -5.32
CA MET A 126 -0.39 -16.77 -5.94
C MET A 126 -0.95 -18.20 -6.06
N SER A 127 -1.83 -18.63 -5.15
CA SER A 127 -2.49 -19.95 -5.21
C SER A 127 -3.50 -20.09 -6.35
N LEU A 128 -3.91 -18.98 -7.00
CA LEU A 128 -4.79 -19.06 -8.16
C LEU A 128 -4.08 -19.73 -9.35
N PRO A 129 -4.81 -20.47 -10.21
CA PRO A 129 -4.23 -21.00 -11.45
C PRO A 129 -3.60 -19.90 -12.30
N GLU A 130 -2.51 -20.23 -12.99
CA GLU A 130 -1.83 -19.32 -13.89
C GLU A 130 -2.78 -18.77 -14.97
N GLY A 131 -2.63 -17.50 -15.33
CA GLY A 131 -3.46 -16.82 -16.33
C GLY A 131 -4.85 -16.40 -15.85
N LYS A 132 -5.27 -16.73 -14.61
CA LYS A 132 -6.57 -16.30 -14.08
C LYS A 132 -6.66 -14.79 -13.83
N ILE A 133 -5.56 -14.20 -13.36
CA ILE A 133 -5.43 -12.76 -13.23
C ILE A 133 -4.02 -12.35 -13.72
N PRO A 134 -3.86 -11.15 -14.29
CA PRO A 134 -2.56 -10.56 -14.51
C PRO A 134 -1.85 -10.39 -13.16
N ARG A 135 -0.69 -11.01 -12.98
CA ARG A 135 0.10 -10.90 -11.75
C ARG A 135 1.59 -10.98 -12.05
N VAL A 136 2.38 -10.27 -11.26
CA VAL A 136 3.84 -10.40 -11.26
C VAL A 136 4.26 -11.62 -10.45
N LYS A 137 5.42 -12.19 -10.77
CA LYS A 137 6.01 -13.22 -9.90
C LYS A 137 6.43 -12.58 -8.58
N ILE A 138 6.08 -13.23 -7.47
CA ILE A 138 6.62 -12.92 -6.14
C ILE A 138 7.70 -13.95 -5.85
N TYR A 139 8.92 -13.49 -5.59
CA TYR A 139 10.04 -14.36 -5.24
C TYR A 139 9.98 -14.69 -3.75
N TYR A 140 9.79 -13.68 -2.91
CA TYR A 140 9.78 -13.86 -1.46
C TYR A 140 8.95 -12.80 -0.73
N MET A 141 8.43 -13.15 0.44
CA MET A 141 7.71 -12.24 1.33
C MET A 141 8.12 -12.48 2.78
N ARG A 142 8.63 -11.44 3.43
CA ARG A 142 9.01 -11.48 4.84
C ARG A 142 7.95 -10.78 5.69
N LYS A 143 7.31 -11.52 6.60
CA LYS A 143 6.40 -10.95 7.62
C LYS A 143 7.17 -10.37 8.80
N PHE A 144 6.54 -9.42 9.49
CA PHE A 144 6.94 -9.03 10.83
C PHE A 144 6.54 -10.10 11.84
N SER A 145 7.39 -10.28 12.84
CA SER A 145 7.15 -11.14 14.01
C SER A 145 7.90 -10.56 15.22
N GLU A 146 7.73 -11.15 16.40
CA GLU A 146 8.52 -10.78 17.58
C GLU A 146 10.02 -10.96 17.36
N SER A 147 10.42 -12.03 16.63
CA SER A 147 11.81 -12.30 16.26
C SER A 147 12.32 -11.48 15.07
N ASN A 148 11.41 -10.88 14.30
CA ASN A 148 11.70 -10.01 13.17
C ASN A 148 10.87 -8.72 13.24
N PRO A 149 11.18 -7.82 14.19
CA PRO A 149 10.31 -6.68 14.47
C PRO A 149 10.46 -5.53 13.45
N VAL A 150 11.50 -5.54 12.61
CA VAL A 150 11.89 -4.38 11.78
C VAL A 150 12.17 -4.69 10.31
N LYS A 151 12.17 -5.96 9.88
CA LYS A 151 12.46 -6.33 8.48
C LYS A 151 11.26 -6.96 7.77
N GLY A 152 10.26 -6.16 7.45
CA GLY A 152 9.15 -6.57 6.59
C GLY A 152 9.33 -6.07 5.17
N TYR A 153 9.36 -6.98 4.20
CA TYR A 153 9.51 -6.63 2.79
C TYR A 153 8.95 -7.72 1.87
N ILE A 154 8.78 -7.35 0.60
CA ILE A 154 8.33 -8.23 -0.48
C ILE A 154 9.29 -8.10 -1.64
N ILE A 155 9.80 -9.22 -2.14
CA ILE A 155 10.64 -9.32 -3.34
C ILE A 155 9.80 -9.83 -4.50
N MET A 156 9.73 -9.06 -5.58
CA MET A 156 8.87 -9.34 -6.73
C MET A 156 9.56 -9.03 -8.05
N GLU A 157 9.05 -9.63 -9.12
CA GLU A 157 9.48 -9.38 -10.49
C GLU A 157 9.39 -7.90 -10.85
N TYR A 158 10.44 -7.37 -11.46
CA TYR A 158 10.40 -6.07 -12.09
C TYR A 158 9.78 -6.19 -13.49
N LYS A 159 8.68 -5.48 -13.72
CA LYS A 159 8.07 -5.33 -15.04
C LYS A 159 8.36 -3.94 -15.57
N ASP A 160 9.17 -3.88 -16.61
CA ASP A 160 9.44 -2.63 -17.30
C ASP A 160 8.26 -2.22 -18.19
N ASN A 161 8.23 -0.95 -18.61
CA ASN A 161 7.24 -0.40 -19.56
C ASN A 161 5.77 -0.45 -19.09
N ILE A 162 5.51 -0.44 -17.79
CA ILE A 162 4.16 -0.25 -17.24
C ILE A 162 3.78 1.23 -17.30
N LYS A 163 2.59 1.53 -17.82
CA LYS A 163 2.01 2.88 -17.80
C LYS A 163 0.96 2.99 -16.69
N PRO A 164 1.09 3.96 -15.77
CA PRO A 164 0.02 4.24 -14.82
C PRO A 164 -1.22 4.73 -15.58
N VAL A 165 -2.39 4.26 -15.16
CA VAL A 165 -3.68 4.80 -15.60
C VAL A 165 -4.14 5.78 -14.54
N HIS A 166 -4.30 7.04 -14.92
CA HIS A 166 -4.76 8.09 -14.01
C HIS A 166 -6.28 8.26 -14.08
N ILE A 167 -6.90 8.70 -12.97
CA ILE A 167 -8.36 8.88 -12.86
C ILE A 167 -8.97 9.82 -13.91
N TYR A 168 -8.18 10.76 -14.44
CA TYR A 168 -8.61 11.71 -15.46
C TYR A 168 -8.45 11.18 -16.90
N GLN A 169 -7.88 9.98 -17.08
CA GLN A 169 -7.69 9.38 -18.40
C GLN A 169 -8.94 8.59 -18.81
N ASN A 170 -9.34 8.76 -20.06
CA ASN A 170 -10.35 7.89 -20.67
C ASN A 170 -9.77 6.49 -20.87
N VAL A 171 -10.54 5.48 -20.51
CA VAL A 171 -10.21 4.06 -20.70
C VAL A 171 -11.28 3.39 -21.54
N SER A 172 -10.91 2.39 -22.34
CA SER A 172 -11.87 1.66 -23.16
C SER A 172 -12.77 0.79 -22.29
N ILE A 173 -13.96 0.47 -22.81
CA ILE A 173 -14.90 -0.46 -22.16
C ILE A 173 -14.23 -1.84 -21.99
N GLU A 174 -13.41 -2.25 -22.96
CA GLU A 174 -12.67 -3.51 -22.94
C GLU A 174 -11.68 -3.56 -21.77
N ALA A 175 -10.95 -2.47 -21.52
CA ALA A 175 -10.04 -2.37 -20.37
C ALA A 175 -10.80 -2.44 -19.04
N ILE A 176 -11.94 -1.74 -18.94
CA ILE A 176 -12.80 -1.82 -17.75
C ILE A 176 -13.33 -3.25 -17.54
N LYS A 177 -13.74 -3.94 -18.60
CA LYS A 177 -14.19 -5.35 -18.50
C LYS A 177 -13.10 -6.26 -17.95
N GLU A 178 -11.85 -6.05 -18.32
CA GLU A 178 -10.73 -6.82 -17.78
C GLU A 178 -10.55 -6.59 -16.27
N VAL A 179 -10.58 -5.32 -15.84
CA VAL A 179 -10.52 -4.97 -14.40
C VAL A 179 -11.68 -5.59 -13.63
N LEU A 180 -12.91 -5.52 -14.17
CA LEU A 180 -14.10 -6.11 -13.53
C LEU A 180 -14.00 -7.64 -13.42
N ARG A 181 -13.43 -8.32 -14.42
CA ARG A 181 -13.17 -9.77 -14.36
C ARG A 181 -12.18 -10.11 -13.26
N VAL A 182 -11.07 -9.37 -13.17
CA VAL A 182 -10.07 -9.57 -12.11
C VAL A 182 -10.70 -9.34 -10.74
N LYS A 183 -11.48 -8.26 -10.58
CA LYS A 183 -12.22 -7.97 -9.34
C LYS A 183 -13.13 -9.13 -8.94
N ALA A 184 -13.93 -9.66 -9.87
CA ALA A 184 -14.80 -10.80 -9.60
C ALA A 184 -14.03 -12.06 -9.15
N VAL A 185 -12.86 -12.33 -9.75
CA VAL A 185 -11.99 -13.44 -9.32
C VAL A 185 -11.45 -13.22 -7.90
N LEU A 186 -11.01 -11.99 -7.58
CA LEU A 186 -10.52 -11.64 -6.25
C LEU A 186 -11.61 -11.74 -5.18
N GLU A 187 -12.84 -11.29 -5.48
CA GLU A 187 -13.99 -11.42 -4.59
C GLU A 187 -14.40 -12.89 -4.38
N ALA A 188 -14.41 -13.70 -5.45
CA ALA A 188 -14.68 -15.13 -5.30
C ALA A 188 -13.58 -15.83 -4.47
N LYS A 189 -12.32 -15.38 -4.59
CA LYS A 189 -11.19 -15.91 -3.82
C LYS A 189 -11.25 -15.48 -2.36
N SER A 190 -11.77 -14.30 -2.03
CA SER A 190 -11.87 -13.85 -0.64
C SER A 190 -12.82 -14.72 0.21
N LEU A 191 -13.79 -15.38 -0.43
CA LEU A 191 -14.65 -16.37 0.24
C LEU A 191 -13.89 -17.63 0.71
N LYS A 192 -12.62 -17.79 0.31
CA LYS A 192 -11.77 -18.93 0.67
C LYS A 192 -10.78 -18.64 1.79
N PHE A 193 -10.78 -17.44 2.36
CA PHE A 193 -10.02 -17.19 3.59
C PHE A 193 -10.57 -18.06 4.72
N THR A 194 -9.67 -18.69 5.46
CA THR A 194 -10.00 -19.37 6.72
C THR A 194 -10.40 -18.35 7.80
N GLU A 195 -11.04 -18.79 8.88
CA GLU A 195 -11.38 -17.88 9.98
C GLU A 195 -10.13 -17.25 10.61
N GLU A 196 -9.06 -18.03 10.81
CA GLU A 196 -7.77 -17.52 11.30
C GLU A 196 -7.16 -16.46 10.37
N GLU A 197 -7.23 -16.67 9.05
CA GLU A 197 -6.76 -15.65 8.10
C GLU A 197 -7.65 -14.40 8.11
N LYS A 198 -8.97 -14.55 8.32
CA LYS A 198 -9.88 -13.40 8.43
C LYS A 198 -9.57 -12.53 9.64
N GLU A 199 -9.03 -13.10 10.73
CA GLU A 199 -8.67 -12.34 11.93
C GLU A 199 -7.56 -11.31 11.69
N VAL A 200 -6.72 -11.50 10.67
CA VAL A 200 -5.68 -10.50 10.33
C VAL A 200 -6.22 -9.31 9.53
N PHE A 201 -7.47 -9.36 9.07
CA PHE A 201 -8.11 -8.24 8.38
C PHE A 201 -8.83 -7.36 9.39
N THR A 202 -8.71 -6.04 9.20
CA THR A 202 -9.54 -5.10 9.95
C THR A 202 -10.99 -5.21 9.50
N LYS A 203 -11.91 -5.19 10.46
CA LYS A 203 -13.35 -5.07 10.20
C LYS A 203 -13.79 -3.61 10.09
N LYS A 204 -12.87 -2.69 10.33
CA LYS A 204 -13.11 -1.26 10.46
C LYS A 204 -12.01 -0.47 9.74
N PRO A 205 -11.78 -0.71 8.44
CA PRO A 205 -10.67 -0.11 7.71
C PRO A 205 -10.67 1.41 7.75
N PHE A 206 -11.85 2.05 7.76
CA PHE A 206 -11.95 3.49 7.79
C PHE A 206 -11.62 4.05 9.18
N SER A 207 -12.26 3.55 10.24
CA SER A 207 -12.03 4.09 11.57
C SER A 207 -10.72 3.63 12.22
N GLU A 208 -10.20 2.44 11.90
CA GLU A 208 -8.93 1.96 12.47
C GLU A 208 -7.69 2.51 11.74
N ILE A 209 -7.79 2.71 10.42
CA ILE A 209 -6.64 3.12 9.59
C ILE A 209 -6.75 4.59 9.20
N PHE A 210 -7.82 4.97 8.50
CA PHE A 210 -7.95 6.31 7.93
C PHE A 210 -8.20 7.40 8.98
N ALA A 211 -8.94 7.11 10.05
CA ALA A 211 -9.18 8.09 11.11
C ALA A 211 -7.89 8.56 11.81
N GLN A 212 -6.86 7.70 11.86
CA GLN A 212 -5.55 8.09 12.40
C GLN A 212 -4.91 9.18 11.52
N PHE A 213 -5.03 9.05 10.20
CA PHE A 213 -4.49 10.01 9.23
C PHE A 213 -5.29 11.31 9.15
N PHE A 214 -6.60 11.24 9.31
CA PHE A 214 -7.52 12.37 9.12
C PHE A 214 -8.12 12.86 10.43
N ASN A 215 -7.33 12.85 11.50
CA ASN A 215 -7.71 13.54 12.73
C ASN A 215 -7.99 15.04 12.43
N GLY A 216 -8.78 15.68 13.31
CA GLY A 216 -9.39 17.00 13.03
C GLY A 216 -8.42 18.05 12.46
N ASN A 217 -7.22 18.16 13.03
CA ASN A 217 -6.21 19.12 12.55
C ASN A 217 -5.64 18.76 11.16
N THR A 218 -5.46 17.46 10.87
CA THR A 218 -4.88 17.03 9.59
C THR A 218 -5.85 17.26 8.42
N ALA A 219 -7.13 16.95 8.61
CA ALA A 219 -8.15 17.17 7.59
C ALA A 219 -8.31 18.67 7.24
N GLU A 220 -8.35 19.54 8.26
CA GLU A 220 -8.39 20.99 8.06
C GLU A 220 -7.16 21.51 7.31
N ASN A 221 -5.97 21.02 7.67
CA ASN A 221 -4.73 21.41 7.00
C ASN A 221 -4.71 21.00 5.51
N PHE A 222 -5.26 19.83 5.17
CA PHE A 222 -5.42 19.43 3.76
C PHE A 222 -6.37 20.35 3.01
N VAL A 223 -7.49 20.73 3.60
CA VAL A 223 -8.46 21.67 2.99
C VAL A 223 -7.81 23.04 2.77
N LYS A 224 -7.06 23.55 3.75
CA LYS A 224 -6.30 24.81 3.63
C LYS A 224 -5.25 24.75 2.52
N GLY A 225 -4.46 23.68 2.47
CA GLY A 225 -3.47 23.47 1.41
C GLY A 225 -4.13 23.40 0.03
N PHE A 226 -5.28 22.72 -0.08
CA PHE A 226 -6.05 22.65 -1.32
C PHE A 226 -6.59 24.02 -1.73
N ALA A 227 -7.02 24.86 -0.78
CA ALA A 227 -7.51 26.21 -1.05
C ALA A 227 -6.42 27.11 -1.66
N GLN A 228 -5.17 26.98 -1.20
CA GLN A 228 -4.03 27.77 -1.67
C GLN A 228 -3.44 27.26 -3.00
N PHE A 229 -3.74 26.01 -3.37
CA PHE A 229 -3.16 25.37 -4.54
C PHE A 229 -3.46 26.12 -5.84
N GLY A 230 -2.43 26.26 -6.69
CA GLY A 230 -2.54 26.90 -7.99
C GLY A 230 -2.90 28.38 -7.92
N ASP A 231 -2.30 29.12 -6.97
CA ASP A 231 -2.54 30.53 -6.69
C ASP A 231 -4.00 30.82 -6.29
N GLY A 232 -4.58 29.96 -5.46
CA GLY A 232 -5.95 30.15 -4.95
C GLY A 232 -7.07 29.77 -5.91
N LYS A 233 -6.77 29.21 -7.09
CA LYS A 233 -7.78 28.81 -8.10
C LYS A 233 -8.78 27.77 -7.60
N LEU A 234 -8.47 27.09 -6.50
CA LEU A 234 -9.31 26.06 -5.89
C LEU A 234 -10.00 26.52 -4.61
N ALA A 235 -9.88 27.80 -4.20
CA ALA A 235 -10.44 28.32 -2.94
C ALA A 235 -11.94 28.05 -2.81
N ASP A 236 -12.76 28.40 -3.80
CA ASP A 236 -14.22 28.16 -3.78
C ASP A 236 -14.56 26.67 -3.68
N ARG A 237 -13.71 25.79 -4.25
CA ARG A 237 -13.90 24.33 -4.19
C ARG A 237 -13.49 23.79 -2.83
N ALA A 238 -12.45 24.36 -2.22
CA ALA A 238 -12.01 24.03 -0.87
C ALA A 238 -13.08 24.41 0.17
N GLU A 239 -13.70 25.59 0.03
CA GLU A 239 -14.80 26.02 0.92
C GLU A 239 -16.01 25.07 0.82
N ARG A 240 -16.34 24.61 -0.40
CA ARG A 240 -17.39 23.61 -0.61
C ARG A 240 -17.02 22.26 0.00
N LEU A 241 -15.76 21.85 -0.13
CA LEU A 241 -15.25 20.62 0.46
C LEU A 241 -15.34 20.69 1.99
N GLU A 242 -14.93 21.80 2.59
CA GLU A 242 -15.00 22.04 4.04
C GLU A 242 -16.42 21.87 4.59
N LYS A 243 -17.43 22.38 3.87
CA LYS A 243 -18.84 22.26 4.27
C LYS A 243 -19.35 20.82 4.30
N ILE A 244 -18.76 19.93 3.51
CA ILE A 244 -19.15 18.50 3.46
C ILE A 244 -18.12 17.60 4.15
N SER A 245 -17.01 18.15 4.66
CA SER A 245 -15.95 17.42 5.35
C SER A 245 -16.47 16.53 6.50
N PRO A 246 -17.41 16.98 7.35
CA PRO A 246 -17.96 16.13 8.41
C PRO A 246 -18.63 14.87 7.89
N ASP A 247 -19.33 14.97 6.75
CA ASP A 247 -20.06 13.84 6.16
C ASP A 247 -19.10 12.85 5.48
N ILE A 248 -18.07 13.34 4.78
CA ILE A 248 -17.11 12.49 4.07
C ILE A 248 -16.05 11.87 5.00
N LEU A 249 -15.85 12.43 6.20
CA LEU A 249 -14.93 11.93 7.22
C LEU A 249 -15.66 11.20 8.36
N ASP A 250 -16.92 10.83 8.18
CA ASP A 250 -17.60 9.89 9.07
C ASP A 250 -17.08 8.47 8.83
N PHE A 251 -15.94 8.17 9.45
CA PHE A 251 -15.29 6.86 9.31
C PHE A 251 -16.10 5.71 9.92
N VAL A 252 -16.92 5.99 10.94
CA VAL A 252 -17.76 4.96 11.56
C VAL A 252 -18.89 4.58 10.63
N TRP A 253 -19.56 5.57 10.02
CA TRP A 253 -20.54 5.32 8.98
C TRP A 253 -19.91 4.62 7.77
N ALA A 254 -18.71 5.05 7.33
CA ALA A 254 -18.02 4.42 6.20
C ALA A 254 -17.70 2.93 6.44
N ASP A 255 -17.37 2.54 7.67
CA ASP A 255 -17.19 1.13 8.06
C ASP A 255 -18.49 0.31 7.98
N GLN A 256 -19.65 0.95 8.03
CA GLN A 256 -20.98 0.34 7.94
C GLN A 256 -21.59 0.41 6.53
N LEU A 257 -20.86 0.97 5.56
CA LEU A 257 -21.40 1.25 4.22
C LEU A 257 -21.98 0.02 3.53
N ALA A 258 -21.39 -1.17 3.74
CA ALA A 258 -21.92 -2.40 3.17
C ALA A 258 -23.33 -2.73 3.69
N ASP A 259 -23.55 -2.59 4.99
CA ASP A 259 -24.84 -2.86 5.64
C ASP A 259 -25.89 -1.81 5.21
N GLU A 260 -25.48 -0.54 5.12
CA GLU A 260 -26.31 0.56 4.64
C GLU A 260 -26.74 0.34 3.18
N LEU A 261 -25.83 -0.05 2.29
CA LEU A 261 -26.14 -0.30 0.88
C LEU A 261 -27.01 -1.55 0.69
N ASP A 262 -26.81 -2.61 1.47
CA ASP A 262 -27.66 -3.80 1.45
C ASP A 262 -29.11 -3.47 1.85
N PHE A 263 -29.30 -2.57 2.84
CA PHE A 263 -30.61 -2.05 3.20
C PHE A 263 -31.30 -1.34 2.01
N TYR A 264 -30.58 -0.50 1.26
CA TYR A 264 -31.16 0.16 0.08
C TYR A 264 -31.51 -0.82 -1.04
N ILE A 265 -30.67 -1.84 -1.29
CA ILE A 265 -30.95 -2.87 -2.30
C ILE A 265 -32.18 -3.70 -1.92
N PHE A 266 -32.36 -4.02 -0.64
CA PHE A 266 -33.53 -4.73 -0.13
C PHE A 266 -34.81 -3.90 -0.35
N ASN A 267 -34.78 -2.60 -0.02
CA ASN A 267 -35.94 -1.72 -0.16
C ASN A 267 -36.33 -1.44 -1.63
N ILE A 268 -35.37 -1.37 -2.55
CA ILE A 268 -35.65 -1.25 -4.00
C ILE A 268 -36.38 -2.49 -4.52
N LYS A 269 -36.03 -3.68 -4.02
CA LYS A 269 -36.71 -4.93 -4.38
C LYS A 269 -38.14 -5.00 -3.83
N GLU A 270 -38.38 -4.52 -2.60
CA GLU A 270 -39.75 -4.51 -2.05
C GLU A 270 -40.67 -3.48 -2.74
N THR A 271 -40.15 -2.32 -3.14
CA THR A 271 -40.95 -1.31 -3.88
C THR A 271 -41.23 -1.68 -5.34
N THR A 272 -40.44 -2.58 -5.94
CA THR A 272 -40.73 -3.12 -7.28
C THR A 272 -41.70 -4.29 -7.25
N VAL A 273 -41.74 -5.08 -6.17
CA VAL A 273 -42.67 -6.22 -6.02
C VAL A 273 -44.08 -5.78 -5.58
N THR A 274 -44.23 -4.59 -4.99
CA THR A 274 -45.55 -4.05 -4.56
C THR A 274 -46.28 -3.23 -5.64
N ASN A 275 -45.71 -3.11 -6.83
CA ASN A 275 -46.29 -2.41 -7.99
C ASN A 275 -46.71 -3.34 -9.14
N GLU A 276 -46.84 -4.65 -8.89
CA GLU A 276 -47.52 -5.63 -9.75
C GLU A 276 -48.84 -6.08 -9.11
#